data_AF-V5H8A1-F1
#
_entry.id   AF-V5H8A1-F1
#
_cell.length_a   1.000
_cell.length_b   1.000
_cell.length_c   1.000
_cell.angle_alpha   90.00
_cell.angle_beta   90.00
_cell.angle_gamma   90.00
#
_symmetry.space_group_name_H-M   'P 1'
#
loop_
_entity.id
_entity.type
_entity.pdbx_description
1 polymer ?
#
loop_
_entity_poly.entity_id
_entity_poly.type
_entity_poly.pdbx_seq_one_letter_code
_entity_poly.pdbx_strand_id
1 'polypeptide(L)'
;MSQAVLPCLAPLLAPQASSRDARAIEEVRSRWCAMLGLAMTEEKQERLQELLSKLLDPGAELPVPAIAPLTVPRLTDLGAAFETAMRRLTASGQLEAALSSAS
;
A
#
# COMPACT_ATOMS: atom_id res chain seq x y z
N MET A 1 6.40 2.20 -10.56
CA MET A 1 5.20 2.33 -9.71
C MET A 1 4.19 1.22 -9.96
N SER A 2 3.77 0.97 -11.22
CA SER A 2 2.85 -0.14 -11.56
C SER A 2 3.33 -1.52 -11.10
N GLN A 3 4.62 -1.83 -11.24
CA GLN A 3 5.24 -3.08 -10.79
C GLN A 3 5.25 -3.32 -9.28
N ALA A 4 4.97 -2.31 -8.45
CA ALA A 4 4.96 -2.45 -6.99
C ALA A 4 3.57 -2.24 -6.38
N VAL A 5 2.75 -1.35 -6.95
CA VAL A 5 1.44 -1.02 -6.38
C VAL A 5 0.41 -2.10 -6.67
N LEU A 6 0.25 -2.50 -7.93
CA LEU A 6 -0.72 -3.53 -8.33
C LEU A 6 -0.55 -4.85 -7.55
N PRO A 7 0.67 -5.44 -7.45
CA PRO A 7 0.86 -6.66 -6.67
C PRO A 7 0.50 -6.51 -5.19
N CYS A 8 0.70 -5.33 -4.60
CA CYS A 8 0.41 -5.07 -3.19
C CYS A 8 -1.07 -4.75 -2.90
N LEU A 9 -1.92 -4.61 -3.92
CA LEU A 9 -3.36 -4.39 -3.73
C LEU A 9 -4.11 -5.69 -3.41
N ALA A 10 -3.66 -6.84 -3.91
CA ALA A 10 -4.36 -8.11 -3.72
C ALA A 10 -4.57 -8.49 -2.23
N PRO A 11 -3.57 -8.36 -1.32
CA PRO A 11 -3.78 -8.62 0.10
C PRO A 11 -4.76 -7.64 0.77
N LEU A 12 -4.78 -6.38 0.31
CA LEU A 12 -5.64 -5.32 0.86
C LEU A 12 -7.10 -5.47 0.39
N LEU A 13 -7.33 -6.16 -0.72
CA LEU A 13 -8.66 -6.46 -1.28
C LEU A 13 -9.19 -7.82 -0.82
N ALA A 14 -8.42 -8.59 -0.04
CA ALA A 14 -8.81 -9.90 0.40
C ALA A 14 -10.04 -9.83 1.34
N PRO A 15 -10.90 -10.86 1.40
CA PRO A 15 -12.08 -10.87 2.27
C PRO A 15 -11.77 -10.60 3.75
N GLN A 16 -10.56 -10.92 4.18
CA GLN A 16 -10.02 -10.69 5.53
C GLN A 16 -9.40 -9.31 5.75
N ALA A 17 -9.41 -8.42 4.75
CA ALA A 17 -8.86 -7.09 4.88
C ALA A 17 -9.65 -6.24 5.88
N SER A 18 -8.95 -5.38 6.62
CA SER A 18 -9.59 -4.52 7.61
C SER A 18 -10.31 -3.35 6.93
N SER A 19 -11.23 -2.69 7.65
CA SER A 19 -11.86 -1.45 7.18
C SER A 19 -10.84 -0.34 6.89
N ARG A 20 -9.70 -0.34 7.59
CA ARG A 20 -8.57 0.56 7.33
C ARG A 20 -7.91 0.26 5.99
N ASP A 21 -7.74 -1.01 5.64
CA ASP A 21 -7.15 -1.42 4.36
C ASP A 21 -8.07 -1.04 3.20
N ALA A 22 -9.38 -1.27 3.35
CA ALA A 22 -10.38 -0.86 2.38
C ALA A 22 -10.36 0.67 2.15
N ARG A 23 -10.27 1.46 3.22
CA ARG A 23 -10.14 2.92 3.13
C ARG A 23 -8.85 3.34 2.43
N ALA A 24 -7.72 2.71 2.76
CA ALA A 24 -6.44 3.01 2.14
C ALA A 24 -6.46 2.74 0.63
N ILE A 25 -7.12 1.65 0.20
CA ILE A 25 -7.33 1.36 -1.23
C ILE A 25 -8.13 2.49 -1.88
N GLU A 26 -9.24 2.90 -1.27
CA GLU A 26 -10.09 3.94 -1.85
C GLU A 26 -9.38 5.30 -1.95
N GLU A 27 -8.55 5.65 -0.97
CA GLU A 27 -7.70 6.84 -1.04
C GLU A 27 -6.67 6.75 -2.19
N VAL A 28 -6.09 5.56 -2.42
CA VAL A 28 -5.24 5.32 -3.58
C VAL A 28 -6.06 5.49 -4.86
N ARG A 29 -7.21 4.81 -5.00
CA ARG A 29 -8.09 4.91 -6.17
C ARG A 29 -8.44 6.36 -6.49
N SER A 30 -8.89 7.10 -5.48
CA SER A 30 -9.26 8.52 -5.57
C SER A 30 -8.12 9.38 -6.10
N ARG A 31 -6.90 9.20 -5.61
CA ARG A 31 -5.71 9.94 -6.07
C ARG A 31 -5.37 9.64 -7.53
N TRP A 32 -5.42 8.37 -7.95
CA TRP A 32 -5.15 7.99 -9.34
C TRP A 32 -6.25 8.49 -10.28
N CYS A 33 -7.52 8.43 -9.87
CA CYS A 33 -8.65 8.98 -10.63
C CYS A 33 -8.55 10.51 -10.76
N ALA A 34 -8.17 11.22 -9.69
CA ALA A 34 -8.00 12.67 -9.71
C ALA A 34 -6.95 13.13 -10.74
N MET A 35 -5.94 12.28 -11.03
CA MET A 35 -4.95 12.60 -12.05
C MET A 35 -5.57 12.71 -13.45
N LEU A 36 -6.66 12.02 -13.77
CA LEU A 36 -7.32 12.14 -15.09
C LEU A 36 -7.83 13.56 -15.39
N GLY A 37 -8.03 14.40 -14.37
CA GLY A 37 -8.41 15.80 -14.54
C GLY A 37 -7.25 16.75 -14.85
N LEU A 38 -6.00 16.26 -14.83
CA LEU A 38 -4.82 17.07 -15.11
C LEU A 38 -4.52 17.11 -16.61
N ALA A 39 -3.99 18.23 -17.09
CA ALA A 39 -3.50 18.32 -18.46
C ALA A 39 -2.30 17.38 -18.65
N MET A 40 -2.43 16.41 -19.55
CA MET A 40 -1.39 15.42 -19.85
C MET A 40 -1.40 15.01 -21.32
N THR A 41 -0.31 14.39 -21.77
CA THR A 41 -0.22 13.86 -23.13
C THR A 41 -1.10 12.63 -23.29
N GLU A 42 -1.61 12.39 -24.50
CA GLU A 42 -2.48 11.26 -24.82
C GLU A 42 -1.87 9.92 -24.42
N GLU A 43 -0.58 9.70 -24.73
CA GLU A 43 0.18 8.51 -24.33
C GLU A 43 0.25 8.29 -22.81
N LYS A 44 0.28 9.38 -22.01
CA LYS A 44 0.28 9.28 -20.54
C LYS A 44 -1.12 8.99 -20.02
N GLN A 45 -2.14 9.57 -20.65
CA GLN A 45 -3.53 9.34 -20.30
C GLN A 45 -3.94 7.89 -20.57
N GLU A 46 -3.55 7.32 -21.71
CA GLU A 46 -3.81 5.91 -22.04
C GLU A 46 -3.18 4.96 -21.02
N ARG A 47 -1.90 5.18 -20.66
CA ARG A 47 -1.20 4.39 -19.63
C ARG A 47 -1.85 4.51 -18.24
N LEU A 48 -2.35 5.69 -17.90
CA LEU A 48 -3.06 5.92 -16.64
C LEU A 48 -4.40 5.19 -16.63
N GLN A 49 -5.14 5.22 -17.74
CA GLN A 49 -6.41 4.50 -17.89
C GLN A 49 -6.22 2.99 -17.84
N GLU A 50 -5.17 2.44 -18.47
CA GLU A 50 -4.82 1.01 -18.39
C GLU A 50 -4.45 0.58 -16.96
N LEU A 51 -3.81 1.45 -16.19
CA LEU A 51 -3.50 1.20 -14.79
C LEU A 51 -4.76 1.27 -13.91
N LEU A 52 -5.62 2.26 -14.16
CA LEU A 52 -6.88 2.42 -13.43
C LEU A 52 -7.85 1.27 -13.66
N SER A 53 -7.96 0.75 -14.89
CA SER A 53 -8.80 -0.42 -15.18
C SER A 53 -8.37 -1.63 -14.35
N LYS A 54 -7.06 -1.90 -14.29
CA LYS A 54 -6.45 -2.96 -13.46
C LYS A 54 -6.61 -2.76 -11.94
N LEU A 55 -6.79 -1.51 -11.50
CA LEU A 55 -6.88 -1.11 -10.09
C LEU A 55 -8.33 -1.08 -9.57
N LEU A 56 -9.28 -0.78 -10.47
CA LEU A 56 -10.73 -0.75 -10.20
C LEU A 56 -11.38 -2.12 -10.38
N ASP A 57 -10.99 -2.85 -11.43
CA ASP A 57 -11.41 -4.23 -11.67
C ASP A 57 -10.18 -5.16 -11.63
N PRO A 58 -9.67 -5.44 -10.42
CA PRO A 58 -8.70 -6.49 -10.21
C PRO A 58 -9.44 -7.82 -10.46
N GLY A 59 -9.61 -8.20 -11.72
CA GLY A 59 -10.15 -9.52 -12.08
C GLY A 59 -9.39 -10.63 -11.36
N ALA A 60 -9.92 -11.85 -11.37
CA ALA A 60 -9.37 -13.05 -10.71
C ALA A 60 -7.88 -13.39 -11.03
N GLU A 61 -7.23 -12.57 -11.84
CA GLU A 61 -5.85 -12.62 -12.35
C GLU A 61 -4.96 -11.54 -11.71
N LEU A 62 -5.10 -11.27 -10.40
CA LEU A 62 -3.96 -10.72 -9.66
C LEU A 62 -3.20 -11.89 -9.08
N PRO A 63 -2.03 -12.25 -9.64
CA PRO A 63 -1.12 -13.14 -8.96
C PRO A 63 -0.85 -12.49 -7.62
N VAL A 64 -1.32 -13.11 -6.54
CA VAL A 64 -0.84 -12.78 -5.20
C VAL A 64 0.67 -12.92 -5.33
N PRO A 65 1.42 -11.81 -5.22
CA PRO A 65 2.86 -11.93 -5.26
C PRO A 65 3.16 -12.88 -4.13
N ALA A 66 3.92 -13.94 -4.40
CA ALA A 66 4.61 -14.62 -3.33
C ALA A 66 5.39 -13.50 -2.65
N ILE A 67 4.86 -12.99 -1.53
CA ILE A 67 5.51 -11.99 -0.71
C ILE A 67 6.87 -12.61 -0.51
N ALA A 68 7.91 -12.03 -1.15
CA ALA A 68 9.24 -12.58 -1.05
C ALA A 68 9.45 -12.76 0.45
N PRO A 69 9.67 -14.01 0.93
CA PRO A 69 9.67 -14.29 2.35
C PRO A 69 10.55 -13.23 2.95
N LEU A 70 9.99 -12.43 3.89
CA LEU A 70 10.68 -11.32 4.51
C LEU A 70 12.08 -11.85 4.80
N THR A 71 13.05 -11.40 3.99
CA THR A 71 14.41 -11.89 4.13
C THR A 71 14.85 -11.07 5.32
N VAL A 72 14.47 -11.51 6.51
CA VAL A 72 14.87 -10.89 7.75
C VAL A 72 16.38 -11.07 7.68
N PRO A 73 17.15 -10.00 7.39
CA PRO A 73 18.59 -10.14 7.47
C PRO A 73 18.83 -10.70 8.86
N ARG A 74 19.72 -11.70 9.00
CA ARG A 74 20.00 -12.24 10.33
C ARG A 74 20.54 -11.10 11.18
N LEU A 75 19.63 -10.46 11.90
CA LEU A 75 19.90 -9.35 12.79
C LEU A 75 20.64 -10.01 13.94
N THR A 76 21.95 -9.80 13.95
CA THR A 76 22.81 -10.26 15.05
C THR A 76 22.32 -9.72 16.39
N ASP A 77 21.61 -8.58 16.38
CA ASP A 77 20.95 -8.00 17.53
C ASP A 77 19.52 -7.54 17.20
N LEU A 78 18.57 -8.47 17.34
CA LEU A 78 17.14 -8.20 17.18
C LEU A 78 16.63 -7.18 18.23
N GLY A 79 17.21 -7.20 19.43
CA GLY A 79 16.81 -6.32 20.53
C GLY A 79 17.10 -4.86 20.22
N ALA A 80 18.34 -4.55 19.83
CA ALA A 80 18.73 -3.20 19.44
C ALA A 80 17.93 -2.68 18.21
N ALA A 81 17.65 -3.56 17.25
CA ALA A 81 16.86 -3.20 16.08
C ALA A 81 15.40 -2.86 16.45
N PHE A 82 14.77 -3.67 17.31
CA PHE A 82 13.43 -3.41 17.82
C PHE A 82 13.39 -2.10 18.62
N GLU A 83 14.34 -1.89 19.52
CA GLU A 83 14.39 -0.68 20.35
C GLU A 83 14.56 0.58 19.50
N THR A 84 15.40 0.52 18.47
CA THR A 84 15.60 1.63 17.52
C THR A 84 14.32 1.92 16.74
N ALA A 85 13.59 0.87 16.30
CA ALA A 85 12.32 1.04 15.60
C ALA A 85 11.25 1.66 16.52
N MET A 86 11.13 1.18 17.75
CA MET A 86 10.18 1.71 18.74
C MET A 86 10.50 3.16 19.11
N ARG A 87 11.77 3.50 19.36
CA ARG A 87 12.18 4.88 19.64
C ARG A 87 11.81 5.83 18.49
N ARG A 88 11.97 5.40 17.24
CA ARG A 88 11.56 6.19 16.06
C ARG A 88 10.05 6.39 16.00
N LEU A 89 9.29 5.33 16.29
CA LEU A 89 7.82 5.38 16.28
C LEU A 89 7.26 6.27 17.40
N THR A 90 7.88 6.26 18.58
CA THR A 90 7.54 7.15 19.69
C THR A 90 7.92 8.60 19.37
N ALA A 91 9.11 8.83 18.84
CA ALA A 91 9.58 10.18 18.48
C ALA A 91 8.77 10.83 17.34
N SER A 92 8.17 10.02 16.46
CA SER A 92 7.32 10.53 15.36
C SER A 92 5.89 10.87 15.79
N GLY A 93 5.49 10.56 17.03
CA GLY A 93 4.11 10.72 17.52
C GLY A 93 3.09 9.78 16.86
N GLN A 94 3.53 8.91 15.95
CA GLN A 94 2.66 7.98 15.22
C GLN A 94 2.11 6.87 16.12
N LEU A 95 2.84 6.53 17.20
CA LEU A 95 2.38 5.57 18.20
C LEU A 95 1.11 6.07 18.92
N GLU A 96 1.13 7.30 19.40
CA GLU A 96 0.00 7.93 20.11
C GLU A 96 -1.23 8.08 19.21
N ALA A 97 -1.02 8.48 17.95
CA ALA A 97 -2.08 8.57 16.96
C ALA A 97 -2.71 7.20 16.64
N ALA A 98 -1.89 6.14 16.56
CA ALA A 98 -2.38 4.78 16.33
C ALA A 98 -3.20 4.25 17.51
N LEU A 99 -2.73 4.46 18.75
CA LEU A 99 -3.44 4.07 19.96
C LEU A 99 -4.79 4.79 20.11
N SER A 100 -4.83 6.08 19.80
CA SER A 100 -6.06 6.89 19.85
C SER A 100 -7.09 6.49 18.79
N SER A 101 -6.64 5.93 17.66
CA SER A 101 -7.53 5.47 16.58
C SER A 101 -8.10 4.05 16.79
N ALA A 102 -7.61 3.33 17.80
CA ALA A 102 -7.99 1.96 18.12
C ALA A 102 -8.99 1.85 19.30
N SER A 103 -9.37 2.98 19.89
CA SER A 103 -10.40 3.11 20.95
C SER A 103 -11.70 3.66 20.38
#